data_AF-A6P0T1-F1
#
_entry.id   AF-A6P0T1-F1
#
_cell.length_a   1.000
_cell.length_b   1.000
_cell.length_c   1.000
_cell.angle_alpha   90.00
_cell.angle_beta   90.00
_cell.angle_gamma   90.00
#
_symmetry.space_group_name_H-M   'P 1'
#
loop_
_entity.id
_entity.type
_entity.pdbx_description
1 polymer ?
#
loop_
_entity_poly.entity_id
_entity_poly.type
_entity_poly.pdbx_seq_one_letter_code
_entity_poly.pdbx_strand_id
1 'polypeptide(L)'
;MTKMPMDKRYVIDNLAAQTGGFFVPPAKEDMAYTKLLFDVCEQFGIRYYSAAKKERHIVEDVARVTWVKPQEEKTGVRQDIRPAFSA
;
A
#
# COMPACT_ATOMS: atom_id res chain seq x y z
N MET A 1 17.74 -2.85 39.23
CA MET A 1 17.30 -2.81 37.81
C MET A 1 15.93 -2.17 37.75
N THR A 2 15.91 -0.89 37.37
CA THR A 2 14.73 -0.03 37.35
C THR A 2 13.81 -0.48 36.22
N LYS A 3 12.56 -0.85 36.53
CA LYS A 3 11.54 -1.13 35.51
C LYS A 3 11.22 0.18 34.78
N MET A 4 11.65 0.31 33.53
CA MET A 4 11.20 1.39 32.67
C MET A 4 9.70 1.19 32.38
N PRO A 5 8.86 2.23 32.49
CA PRO A 5 7.44 2.11 32.15
C PRO A 5 7.34 1.71 30.68
N MET A 6 6.72 0.55 30.40
CA MET A 6 6.42 0.07 29.06
C MET A 6 5.61 1.13 28.32
N ASP A 7 6.29 1.88 27.47
CA ASP A 7 5.66 2.83 26.59
C ASP A 7 4.80 2.03 25.60
N LYS A 8 3.50 2.34 25.56
CA LYS A 8 2.50 1.68 24.68
C LYS A 8 2.93 1.63 23.21
N ARG A 9 3.92 2.46 22.83
CA ARG A 9 4.55 2.51 21.52
C ARG A 9 5.31 1.24 21.09
N TYR A 10 5.72 0.35 22.00
CA TYR A 10 6.59 -0.81 21.67
C TYR A 10 5.93 -2.20 21.82
N VAL A 11 4.61 -2.25 22.03
CA VAL A 11 3.92 -3.53 22.28
C VAL A 11 4.08 -4.51 21.10
N ILE A 12 4.02 -4.00 19.87
CA ILE A 12 4.14 -4.80 18.64
C ILE A 12 5.56 -5.32 18.47
N ASP A 13 6.56 -4.47 18.69
CA ASP A 13 7.97 -4.85 18.56
C ASP A 13 8.36 -5.94 19.58
N ASN A 14 7.84 -5.82 20.81
CA ASN A 14 8.06 -6.83 21.86
C ASN A 14 7.39 -8.17 21.53
N LEU A 15 6.22 -8.16 20.88
CA LEU A 15 5.54 -9.38 20.46
C LEU A 15 6.28 -10.05 19.30
N ALA A 16 6.71 -9.25 18.31
CA ALA A 16 7.50 -9.73 17.18
C ALA A 16 8.80 -10.38 17.66
N ALA A 17 9.52 -9.73 18.59
CA ALA A 17 10.77 -10.26 19.15
C ALA A 17 10.57 -11.61 19.88
N GLN A 18 9.47 -11.79 20.60
CA GLN A 18 9.14 -13.05 21.28
C GLN A 18 8.92 -14.21 20.31
N THR A 19 8.48 -13.94 19.09
CA THR A 19 8.32 -14.94 18.02
C THR A 19 9.54 -15.04 17.10
N GLY A 20 10.65 -14.40 17.44
CA GLY A 20 11.87 -14.36 16.62
C GLY A 20 11.76 -13.48 15.36
N GLY A 21 10.75 -12.60 15.32
CA GLY A 21 10.49 -11.66 14.22
C GLY A 21 10.85 -10.22 14.58
N PHE A 22 10.76 -9.35 13.59
CA PHE A 22 10.88 -7.90 13.75
C PHE A 22 9.81 -7.21 12.90
N PHE A 23 9.24 -6.11 13.39
CA PHE A 23 8.29 -5.31 12.63
C PHE A 23 9.07 -4.28 11.81
N VAL A 24 8.95 -4.35 10.48
CA VAL A 24 9.45 -3.30 9.60
C VAL A 24 8.23 -2.50 9.14
N PRO A 25 8.15 -1.20 9.46
CA PRO A 25 7.11 -0.37 8.86
C PRO A 25 7.30 -0.37 7.34
N PRO A 26 6.21 -0.42 6.55
CA PRO A 26 6.30 -0.34 5.10
C PRO A 26 7.05 0.93 4.68
N ALA A 27 7.70 0.90 3.50
CA ALA A 27 8.34 2.08 2.95
C ALA A 27 7.29 3.20 2.74
N LYS A 28 7.72 4.47 2.74
CA LYS A 28 6.79 5.60 2.55
C LYS A 28 6.07 5.50 1.21
N GLU A 29 6.77 5.00 0.20
CA GLU A 29 6.28 4.76 -1.15
C GLU A 29 5.20 3.68 -1.17
N ASP A 30 5.41 2.58 -0.44
CA ASP A 30 4.42 1.49 -0.31
C ASP A 30 3.15 1.98 0.40
N MET A 31 3.31 2.82 1.43
CA MET A 31 2.18 3.46 2.10
C MET A 31 1.41 4.40 1.16
N ALA A 32 2.12 5.19 0.35
CA ALA A 32 1.51 6.11 -0.60
C ALA A 32 0.74 5.38 -1.70
N TYR A 33 1.28 4.28 -2.23
CA TYR A 33 0.59 3.45 -3.21
C TYR A 33 -0.65 2.78 -2.60
N THR A 34 -0.52 2.25 -1.39
CA THR A 34 -1.65 1.62 -0.68
C THR A 34 -2.77 2.64 -0.42
N LYS A 35 -2.41 3.87 -0.03
CA LYS A 35 -3.40 4.94 0.12
C LYS A 35 -4.10 5.24 -1.20
N LEU A 36 -3.36 5.38 -2.30
CA LEU A 36 -3.93 5.61 -3.62
C LEU A 36 -4.93 4.51 -4.01
N LEU A 37 -4.60 3.23 -3.76
CA LEU A 37 -5.50 2.11 -4.03
C LEU A 37 -6.82 2.25 -3.29
N PHE A 38 -6.78 2.67 -2.02
CA PHE A 38 -7.99 2.88 -1.22
C PHE A 38 -8.76 4.15 -1.63
N ASP A 39 -8.08 5.23 -2.02
CA ASP A 39 -8.74 6.43 -2.57
C ASP A 39 -9.52 6.07 -3.85
N VAL A 40 -8.95 5.20 -4.71
CA VAL A 40 -9.63 4.68 -5.91
C VAL A 40 -10.80 3.78 -5.54
N CYS A 41 -10.66 2.93 -4.52
CA CYS A 41 -11.76 2.11 -4.00
C CYS A 41 -12.95 2.98 -3.58
N GLU A 42 -12.69 4.06 -2.84
CA GLU A 42 -13.72 5.01 -2.40
C GLU A 42 -14.40 5.71 -3.58
N GLN A 43 -13.62 6.16 -4.57
CA GLN A 43 -14.15 6.79 -5.78
C GLN A 43 -15.16 5.90 -6.52
N PHE A 44 -14.92 4.59 -6.57
CA PHE A 44 -15.81 3.63 -7.23
C PHE A 44 -16.85 3.00 -6.30
N GLY A 45 -16.84 3.33 -5.00
CA GLY A 45 -17.70 2.69 -4.00
C GLY A 45 -17.42 1.20 -3.79
N ILE A 46 -16.19 0.75 -4.07
CA ILE A 46 -15.79 -0.66 -4.04
C ILE A 46 -15.12 -0.99 -2.72
N ARG A 47 -15.69 -1.95 -1.97
CA ARG A 47 -15.02 -2.54 -0.81
C ARG A 47 -14.07 -3.64 -1.24
N TYR A 48 -12.80 -3.29 -1.47
CA TYR A 48 -11.76 -4.13 -2.08
C TYR A 48 -11.79 -5.61 -1.66
N TYR A 49 -11.70 -5.91 -0.36
CA TYR A 49 -11.65 -7.29 0.13
C TYR A 49 -12.93 -8.11 -0.06
N SER A 50 -14.08 -7.44 -0.24
CA SER A 50 -15.37 -8.09 -0.51
C SER A 50 -15.78 -8.02 -1.99
N ALA A 51 -14.98 -7.36 -2.83
CA ALA A 51 -15.34 -7.09 -4.22
C ALA A 51 -15.10 -8.30 -5.13
N ALA A 52 -15.89 -8.38 -6.19
CA ALA A 52 -15.70 -9.39 -7.22
C ALA A 52 -14.33 -9.23 -7.88
N LYS A 53 -13.78 -10.31 -8.45
CA LYS A 53 -12.47 -10.28 -9.11
C LYS A 53 -12.38 -9.20 -10.20
N LYS A 54 -13.47 -9.01 -10.96
CA LYS A 54 -13.54 -7.97 -12.01
C LYS A 54 -13.46 -6.55 -11.44
N GLU A 55 -14.17 -6.29 -10.35
CA GLU A 55 -14.18 -4.98 -9.68
C GLU A 55 -12.81 -4.67 -9.07
N ARG A 56 -12.16 -5.65 -8.44
CA ARG A 56 -10.79 -5.50 -7.94
C ARG A 56 -9.81 -5.18 -9.08
N HIS A 57 -9.92 -5.90 -10.19
CA HIS A 57 -9.05 -5.66 -11.35
C HIS A 57 -9.18 -4.23 -11.87
N ILE A 58 -10.39 -3.66 -11.89
CA ILE A 58 -10.60 -2.26 -12.27
C ILE A 58 -9.86 -1.29 -11.34
N VAL A 59 -10.03 -1.45 -10.03
CA VAL A 59 -9.36 -0.60 -9.03
C VAL A 59 -7.84 -0.72 -9.14
N GLU A 60 -7.32 -1.95 -9.23
CA GLU A 60 -5.89 -2.23 -9.36
C GLU A 60 -5.29 -1.57 -10.61
N ASP A 61 -5.97 -1.65 -11.75
CA ASP A 61 -5.49 -1.05 -12.99
C ASP A 61 -5.51 0.47 -12.95
N VAL A 62 -6.57 1.07 -12.41
CA VAL A 62 -6.67 2.52 -12.27
C VAL A 62 -5.60 3.03 -11.30
N ALA A 63 -5.42 2.38 -10.16
CA ALA A 63 -4.38 2.73 -9.18
C ALA A 63 -2.98 2.62 -9.81
N ARG A 64 -2.70 1.54 -10.55
CA ARG A 64 -1.43 1.36 -11.26
C ARG A 64 -1.16 2.49 -12.26
N VAL A 65 -2.10 2.79 -13.17
CA VAL A 65 -1.87 3.84 -14.17
C VAL A 65 -1.74 5.23 -13.54
N THR A 66 -2.50 5.48 -12.47
CA THR A 66 -2.44 6.73 -11.72
C THR A 66 -1.11 6.89 -10.97
N TRP A 67 -0.52 5.78 -10.51
CA TRP A 67 0.79 5.79 -9.85
C TRP A 67 1.94 6.00 -10.83
N VAL A 68 1.92 5.30 -11.98
CA VAL A 68 3.09 5.26 -12.86
C VAL A 68 3.27 6.56 -13.64
N LYS A 69 2.18 7.20 -14.11
CA LYS A 69 2.28 8.44 -14.92
C LYS A 69 3.04 9.57 -14.20
N PRO A 70 2.71 9.95 -12.95
CA PRO A 70 3.48 10.98 -12.23
C PRO A 70 4.88 10.52 -11.85
N GLN A 71 5.12 9.20 -11.75
CA GLN A 71 6.44 8.66 -11.42
C GLN A 71 7.41 8.81 -12.60
N GLU A 72 6.95 8.64 -13.84
CA GLU A 72 7.74 8.94 -15.04
C GLU A 72 8.16 10.42 -15.05
N GLU A 73 7.23 11.34 -14.74
CA GLU A 73 7.52 12.78 -14.67
C GLU A 73 8.54 13.11 -13.57
N LYS A 74 8.43 12.48 -12.40
CA LYS A 74 9.35 12.71 -11.27
C LYS A 74 10.75 12.15 -11.49
N THR A 75 10.85 10.99 -12.14
CA THR A 75 12.12 10.26 -12.28
C THR A 75 12.79 10.51 -13.62
N GLY A 76 12.06 11.02 -14.62
CA GLY A 76 12.50 11.14 -16.01
C GLY A 76 12.66 9.78 -16.71
N VAL A 77 12.32 8.67 -16.04
CA VAL A 77 12.43 7.32 -16.58
C VAL A 77 11.10 6.93 -17.19
N ARG A 78 11.09 6.75 -18.51
CA ARG A 78 9.93 6.23 -19.23
C ARG A 78 9.71 4.76 -18.87
N GLN A 79 8.57 4.46 -18.30
CA GLN A 79 8.09 3.11 -18.03
C GLN A 79 7.17 2.68 -19.17
N ASP A 80 7.18 1.38 -19.51
CA ASP A 80 6.23 0.84 -20.47
C ASP A 80 4.85 0.68 -19.80
N ILE A 81 4.11 1.79 -19.73
CA ILE A 81 2.79 1.82 -19.09
C ILE A 81 1.77 1.16 -20.02
N ARG A 82 1.43 -0.10 -19.71
CA ARG A 82 0.27 -0.75 -20.32
C ARG A 82 -1.00 0.08 -20.05
N PRO A 83 -1.80 0.40 -21.08
CA PRO A 83 -3.06 1.12 -20.92
C PRO A 83 -3.97 0.43 -19.88
N ALA A 84 -4.78 1.22 -19.16
CA ALA A 84 -5.78 0.65 -18.28
C ALA A 84 -6.75 -0.22 -19.09
N PHE A 85 -7.14 -1.38 -18.55
CA PHE A 85 -8.10 -2.29 -19.18
C PHE A 85 -7.63 -2.92 -20.51
N SER A 86 -6.31 -3.10 -20.68
CA SER A 86 -5.78 -3.85 -21.82
C SER A 86 -6.13 -5.34 -21.67
N ALA A 87 -6.88 -5.89 -22.63
CA ALA A 87 -7.33 -7.28 -22.67
C ALA A 87 -6.22 -8.28 -22.99
#